data_AF-A0A364K5R8-F1
#
_entry.id   AF-A0A364K5R8-F1
#
_cell.length_a   1.000
_cell.length_b   1.000
_cell.length_c   1.000
_cell.angle_alpha   90.00
_cell.angle_beta   90.00
_cell.angle_gamma   90.00
#
_symmetry.space_group_name_H-M   'P 1'
#
loop_
_entity.id
_entity.type
_entity.pdbx_description
1 polymer ?
#
loop_
_entity_poly.entity_id
_entity_poly.type
_entity_poly.pdbx_seq_one_letter_code
_entity_poly.pdbx_strand_id
1 'polypeptide(L)'
;MNIREWFEYASSNNIPPEQIYQFMTHQVNRIIVLYQNVNKETPFFAKGNRKNSKLAVAFTDVESARQVQVEQPQFVKMIEESTLSFLIKMIRLDVDGMVINPGLPSRYFLMKQYLKDLLKEFFLVKLTQIPGPWIPTQGQNLLCVDTQQGGWSVAIYASDEDARYMSNQSGINSANIMHHSWQAVFEWCRNYQINTPPILHYGLPEAISLTPQDMERIVQGPMTGYQEFQPVVHPFVNPIPDYKTHEPKVEKADPVIQKPKSEESTLEKTNPVSLPQVSQPINPDKLDVKNEDLSTSPEALNDNSPQNNTKSNQNQANPVQPQSNPNSLRSFRQPGTDIYLVPKPQITMDIADWPIDDFSTEKDTIIPLSNPLIQKPLPINTVDPAPVNQAPKEYKNPEPKEPTQDENPGVDPDIKENLQRLKQQISTGAGVNSWAVCNVLAELRKIWVITTNQKGLVILAQENKYPVIDIFTSKEYAQNLIDKERARKPELPPLVPQLVETNKLYRKFERKNPAIYINRSSSVEYRVGLGDPLPYILQRVRQIGK
;
A
#
# COMPACT_ATOMS: atom_id res chain seq x y z
N MET A 1 6.24 33.26 0.53
CA MET A 1 4.94 32.82 0.01
C MET A 1 4.45 31.69 0.89
N ASN A 2 3.27 31.83 1.48
CA ASN A 2 2.68 30.76 2.30
C ASN A 2 2.11 29.63 1.42
N ILE A 3 1.70 28.51 2.03
CA ILE A 3 1.22 27.34 1.28
C ILE A 3 0.00 27.65 0.42
N ARG A 4 -0.93 28.47 0.93
CA ARG A 4 -2.16 28.83 0.20
C ARG A 4 -1.85 29.71 -1.01
N GLU A 5 -1.02 30.74 -0.83
CA GLU A 5 -0.57 31.63 -1.91
C GLU A 5 0.14 30.84 -3.00
N TRP A 6 0.94 29.82 -2.63
CA TRP A 6 1.60 28.96 -3.60
C TRP A 6 0.60 28.17 -4.44
N PHE A 7 -0.44 27.58 -3.82
CA PHE A 7 -1.46 26.86 -4.58
C PHE A 7 -2.35 27.77 -5.42
N GLU A 8 -2.65 28.97 -4.96
CA GLU A 8 -3.36 29.98 -5.75
C GLU A 8 -2.54 30.35 -6.99
N TYR A 9 -1.24 30.62 -6.80
CA TYR A 9 -0.30 30.83 -7.90
C TYR A 9 -0.24 29.62 -8.84
N ALA A 10 -0.12 28.40 -8.30
CA ALA A 10 0.01 27.19 -9.10
C ALA A 10 -1.24 26.89 -9.93
N SER A 11 -2.42 27.13 -9.36
CA SER A 11 -3.70 26.99 -10.05
C SER A 11 -3.85 27.97 -11.21
N SER A 12 -3.22 29.14 -11.12
CA SER A 12 -3.32 30.22 -12.10
C SER A 12 -2.24 30.18 -13.20
N ASN A 13 -1.11 29.48 -12.97
CA ASN A 13 0.09 29.60 -13.80
C ASN A 13 0.54 28.30 -14.47
N ASN A 14 -0.31 27.26 -14.55
CA ASN A 14 0.00 25.97 -15.21
C ASN A 14 1.37 25.41 -14.82
N ILE A 15 1.63 25.32 -13.52
CA ILE A 15 2.92 24.88 -12.99
C ILE A 15 3.16 23.41 -13.35
N PRO A 16 4.38 23.04 -13.83
CA PRO A 16 4.71 21.66 -14.13
C PRO A 16 4.54 20.72 -12.92
N PRO A 17 4.06 19.48 -13.11
CA PRO A 17 3.86 18.51 -12.03
C PRO A 17 5.08 18.34 -11.12
N GLU A 18 6.28 18.34 -11.70
CA GLU A 18 7.53 18.14 -10.96
C GLU A 18 7.76 19.22 -9.90
N GLN A 19 7.43 20.48 -10.22
CA GLN A 19 7.54 21.58 -9.27
C GLN A 19 6.49 21.48 -8.16
N ILE A 20 5.29 20.98 -8.49
CA ILE A 20 4.24 20.71 -7.50
C ILE A 20 4.67 19.60 -6.55
N TYR A 21 5.29 18.53 -7.07
CA TYR A 21 5.76 17.43 -6.23
C TYR A 21 6.85 17.91 -5.28
N GLN A 22 7.84 18.63 -5.79
CA GLN A 22 8.88 19.23 -4.96
C GLN A 22 8.29 20.15 -3.90
N PHE A 23 7.37 21.04 -4.25
CA PHE A 23 6.74 21.91 -3.27
C PHE A 23 5.99 21.11 -2.18
N MET A 24 5.16 20.16 -2.60
CA MET A 24 4.38 19.30 -1.70
C MET A 24 5.26 18.54 -0.71
N THR A 25 6.34 17.89 -1.18
CA THR A 25 7.20 17.08 -0.32
C THR A 25 8.08 17.90 0.64
N HIS A 26 8.24 19.20 0.41
CA HIS A 26 9.04 20.07 1.28
C HIS A 26 8.18 20.92 2.21
N GLN A 27 7.03 21.40 1.73
CA GLN A 27 6.21 22.38 2.45
C GLN A 27 4.88 21.80 2.95
N VAL A 28 4.38 20.72 2.35
CA VAL A 28 3.06 20.14 2.66
C VAL A 28 3.21 18.70 3.18
N ASN A 29 4.02 18.55 4.23
CA ASN A 29 4.25 17.24 4.87
C ASN A 29 3.06 16.74 5.71
N ARG A 30 2.14 17.65 6.02
CA ARG A 30 0.92 17.40 6.79
C ARG A 30 -0.26 18.00 6.06
N ILE A 31 -1.40 17.37 6.22
CA ILE A 31 -2.65 17.79 5.60
C ILE A 31 -3.79 17.61 6.58
N ILE A 32 -4.78 18.49 6.52
CA ILE A 32 -6.02 18.40 7.29
C ILE A 32 -7.07 17.70 6.45
N VAL A 33 -7.68 16.66 7.00
CA VAL A 33 -8.70 15.85 6.34
C VAL A 33 -9.93 15.82 7.22
N LEU A 34 -11.09 16.03 6.60
CA LEU A 34 -12.37 15.78 7.24
C LEU A 34 -12.78 14.34 6.97
N TYR A 35 -13.19 13.65 8.03
CA TYR A 35 -13.62 12.26 8.00
C TYR A 35 -15.05 12.13 8.52
N GLN A 36 -15.81 11.21 7.92
CA GLN A 36 -17.14 10.86 8.41
C GLN A 36 -17.01 9.92 9.62
N ASN A 37 -17.55 10.30 10.77
CA ASN A 37 -17.49 9.54 12.02
C ASN A 37 -18.36 8.26 12.00
N VAL A 38 -19.21 8.10 10.97
CA VAL A 38 -20.21 7.03 10.89
C VAL A 38 -19.66 5.75 10.25
N ASN A 39 -18.62 5.85 9.42
CA ASN A 39 -18.01 4.71 8.73
C ASN A 39 -16.49 4.89 8.71
N LYS A 40 -15.76 3.91 9.29
CA LYS A 40 -14.29 3.70 9.25
C LYS A 40 -13.55 4.74 8.38
N GLU A 41 -13.06 5.81 9.01
CA GLU A 41 -12.15 6.81 8.45
C GLU A 41 -12.32 7.08 6.94
N THR A 42 -13.56 7.28 6.48
CA THR A 42 -13.83 7.62 5.08
C THR A 42 -13.75 9.14 4.92
N PRO A 43 -12.83 9.68 4.10
CA PRO A 43 -12.71 11.12 3.92
C PRO A 43 -13.94 11.65 3.18
N PHE A 44 -14.17 12.96 3.31
CA PHE A 44 -15.16 13.61 2.46
C PHE A 44 -14.74 13.55 0.99
N PHE A 45 -15.73 13.41 0.11
CA PHE A 45 -15.52 13.38 -1.33
C PHE A 45 -16.20 14.57 -2.00
N ALA A 46 -15.48 15.15 -2.95
CA ALA A 46 -15.98 16.07 -3.95
C ALA A 46 -16.42 15.29 -5.20
N LYS A 47 -17.48 15.77 -5.85
CA LYS A 47 -17.93 15.23 -7.14
C LYS A 47 -16.98 15.70 -8.23
N GLY A 48 -16.41 14.77 -8.99
CA GLY A 48 -15.62 15.10 -10.17
C GLY A 48 -16.49 15.31 -11.42
N ASN A 49 -15.86 15.69 -12.53
CA ASN A 49 -16.55 16.00 -13.79
C ASN A 49 -17.14 14.78 -14.50
N ARG A 50 -16.62 13.58 -14.20
CA ARG A 50 -17.14 12.33 -14.79
C ARG A 50 -18.27 11.76 -13.92
N LYS A 51 -19.19 11.03 -14.56
CA LYS A 51 -20.27 10.33 -13.85
C LYS A 51 -19.68 9.37 -12.82
N ASN A 52 -20.11 9.50 -11.57
CA ASN A 52 -19.61 8.76 -10.40
C ASN A 52 -18.17 9.08 -9.99
N SER A 53 -17.57 10.14 -10.52
CA SER A 53 -16.21 10.52 -10.15
C SER A 53 -16.15 11.07 -8.73
N LYS A 54 -15.15 10.62 -7.98
CA LYS A 54 -14.93 11.01 -6.59
C LYS A 54 -13.52 11.52 -6.42
N LEU A 55 -13.40 12.73 -5.88
CA LEU A 55 -12.14 13.35 -5.51
C LEU A 55 -12.07 13.43 -3.98
N ALA A 56 -11.00 12.96 -3.36
CA ALA A 56 -10.83 13.10 -1.91
C ALA A 56 -10.60 14.58 -1.56
N VAL A 57 -11.25 15.05 -0.50
CA VAL A 57 -11.14 16.43 -0.04
C VAL A 57 -10.08 16.54 1.05
N ALA A 58 -9.15 17.48 0.90
CA ALA A 58 -8.14 17.78 1.90
C ALA A 58 -7.83 19.28 1.96
N PHE A 59 -7.21 19.72 3.05
CA PHE A 59 -6.93 21.12 3.33
C PHE A 59 -5.50 21.31 3.82
N THR A 60 -4.89 22.45 3.49
CA THR A 60 -3.50 22.75 3.87
C THR A 60 -3.36 23.10 5.36
N ASP A 61 -4.45 23.45 6.02
CA ASP A 61 -4.46 23.94 7.40
C ASP A 61 -5.89 23.90 8.00
N VAL A 62 -5.97 24.10 9.32
CA VAL A 62 -7.20 23.94 10.11
C VAL A 62 -8.21 25.03 9.78
N GLU A 63 -7.76 26.26 9.54
CA GLU A 63 -8.61 27.40 9.25
C GLU A 63 -9.31 27.24 7.89
N SER A 64 -8.68 26.58 6.92
CA SER A 64 -9.29 26.24 5.63
C SER A 64 -10.36 25.16 5.81
N ALA A 65 -10.06 24.11 6.57
CA ALA A 65 -11.01 23.03 6.84
C ALA A 65 -12.26 23.50 7.60
N ARG A 66 -12.13 24.50 8.49
CA ARG A 66 -13.26 25.07 9.25
C ARG A 66 -14.24 25.89 8.44
N GLN A 67 -13.87 26.31 7.23
CA GLN A 67 -14.79 27.05 6.35
C GLN A 67 -15.84 26.12 5.71
N VAL A 68 -15.66 24.81 5.80
CA VAL A 68 -16.60 23.82 5.30
C VAL A 68 -17.87 23.84 6.14
N GLN A 69 -19.01 24.05 5.48
CA GLN A 69 -20.32 23.93 6.09
C GLN A 69 -20.85 22.51 5.91
N VAL A 70 -21.31 21.91 7.01
CA VAL A 70 -21.91 20.57 7.02
C VAL A 70 -23.19 20.61 7.85
N GLU A 71 -24.22 19.90 7.39
CA GLU A 71 -25.53 19.86 8.07
C GLU A 71 -25.44 19.22 9.46
N GLN A 72 -24.55 18.25 9.64
CA GLN A 72 -24.42 17.47 10.87
C GLN A 72 -22.96 17.44 11.35
N PRO A 73 -22.44 18.55 11.91
CA PRO A 73 -21.04 18.69 12.29
C PRO A 73 -20.57 17.71 13.36
N GLN A 74 -21.48 17.19 14.19
CA GLN A 74 -21.19 16.16 15.21
C GLN A 74 -20.73 14.83 14.62
N PHE A 75 -20.98 14.57 13.33
CA PHE A 75 -20.51 13.38 12.63
C PHE A 75 -19.23 13.63 11.82
N VAL A 76 -18.57 14.77 12.02
CA VAL A 76 -17.33 15.13 11.32
C VAL A 76 -16.16 15.06 12.28
N LYS A 77 -15.11 14.35 11.88
CA LYS A 77 -13.83 14.30 12.57
C LYS A 77 -12.79 15.01 11.71
N MET A 78 -12.18 16.05 12.25
CA MET A 78 -11.08 16.78 11.59
C MET A 78 -9.76 16.22 12.09
N ILE A 79 -8.93 15.70 11.19
CA ILE A 79 -7.66 15.06 11.51
C ILE A 79 -6.55 15.74 10.71
N GLU A 80 -5.51 16.17 11.39
CA GLU A 80 -4.21 16.46 10.79
C GLU A 80 -3.42 15.16 10.73
N GLU A 81 -2.95 14.77 9.55
CA GLU A 81 -2.14 13.57 9.36
C GLU A 81 -1.02 13.81 8.34
N SER A 82 -0.08 12.86 8.23
CA SER A 82 0.96 12.93 7.22
C SER A 82 0.35 12.87 5.82
N THR A 83 0.79 13.75 4.93
CA THR A 83 0.37 13.74 3.52
C THR A 83 0.68 12.40 2.86
N LEU A 84 1.82 11.77 3.18
CA LEU A 84 2.18 10.44 2.71
C LEU A 84 1.14 9.38 3.13
N SER A 85 0.75 9.37 4.41
CA SER A 85 -0.26 8.43 4.92
C SER A 85 -1.62 8.63 4.23
N PHE A 86 -2.02 9.89 4.03
CA PHE A 86 -3.26 10.22 3.34
C PHE A 86 -3.24 9.79 1.86
N LEU A 87 -2.14 10.02 1.15
CA LEU A 87 -1.99 9.58 -0.25
C LEU A 87 -2.13 8.05 -0.38
N ILE A 88 -1.54 7.27 0.53
CA ILE A 88 -1.70 5.80 0.56
C ILE A 88 -3.18 5.43 0.72
N LYS A 89 -3.89 6.07 1.68
CA LYS A 89 -5.33 5.85 1.88
C LYS A 89 -6.13 6.16 0.61
N MET A 90 -5.82 7.26 -0.07
CA MET A 90 -6.51 7.63 -1.30
C MET A 90 -6.36 6.57 -2.40
N ILE A 91 -5.15 6.04 -2.62
CA ILE A 91 -4.96 4.98 -3.62
C ILE A 91 -5.78 3.74 -3.27
N ARG A 92 -5.86 3.36 -1.98
CA ARG A 92 -6.71 2.24 -1.51
C ARG A 92 -8.21 2.49 -1.69
N LEU A 93 -8.64 3.74 -1.62
CA LEU A 93 -10.03 4.14 -1.82
C LEU A 93 -10.45 4.20 -3.30
N ASP A 94 -9.51 4.01 -4.22
CA ASP A 94 -9.72 4.01 -5.67
C ASP A 94 -10.40 5.30 -6.19
N VAL A 95 -10.04 6.45 -5.60
CA VAL A 95 -10.55 7.77 -6.03
C VAL A 95 -9.89 8.25 -7.32
N ASP A 96 -10.56 9.16 -8.03
CA ASP A 96 -10.06 9.75 -9.28
C ASP A 96 -9.01 10.85 -9.07
N GLY A 97 -8.81 11.29 -7.82
CA GLY A 97 -7.90 12.38 -7.47
C GLY A 97 -8.16 12.93 -6.07
N MET A 98 -7.51 14.04 -5.77
CA MET A 98 -7.76 14.88 -4.60
C MET A 98 -8.00 16.33 -5.02
N VAL A 99 -8.83 17.01 -4.25
CA VAL A 99 -8.93 18.47 -4.27
C VAL A 99 -8.40 19.02 -2.95
N ILE A 100 -7.44 19.93 -3.05
CA ILE A 100 -6.86 20.67 -1.92
C ILE A 100 -7.60 22.00 -1.81
N ASN A 101 -7.95 22.39 -0.58
CA ASN A 101 -8.60 23.66 -0.26
C ASN A 101 -9.83 23.98 -1.14
N PRO A 102 -10.78 23.03 -1.28
CA PRO A 102 -11.98 23.29 -2.07
C PRO A 102 -12.67 24.56 -1.53
N GLY A 103 -13.02 25.48 -2.44
CA GLY A 103 -13.81 26.68 -2.13
C GLY A 103 -12.99 27.92 -1.81
N LEU A 104 -11.66 27.77 -1.78
CA LEU A 104 -10.72 28.86 -1.61
C LEU A 104 -10.05 29.23 -2.94
N PRO A 105 -9.51 30.45 -3.08
CA PRO A 105 -8.65 30.80 -4.22
C PRO A 105 -7.45 29.85 -4.38
N SER A 106 -6.98 29.26 -3.28
CA SER A 106 -5.91 28.24 -3.26
C SER A 106 -6.37 26.83 -3.64
N ARG A 107 -7.54 26.69 -4.27
CA ARG A 107 -8.08 25.39 -4.71
C ARG A 107 -7.15 24.76 -5.74
N TYR A 108 -6.75 23.51 -5.50
CA TYR A 108 -5.87 22.79 -6.41
C TYR A 108 -6.35 21.34 -6.62
N PHE A 109 -6.38 20.90 -7.88
CA PHE A 109 -6.80 19.55 -8.27
C PHE A 109 -5.59 18.68 -8.59
N LEU A 110 -5.54 17.50 -7.98
CA LEU A 110 -4.50 16.52 -8.24
C LEU A 110 -5.14 15.19 -8.67
N MET A 111 -5.10 14.92 -9.98
CA MET A 111 -5.71 13.73 -10.56
C MET A 111 -4.93 12.46 -10.25
N LYS A 112 -5.60 11.30 -10.30
CA LYS A 112 -5.06 9.98 -9.95
C LYS A 112 -3.74 9.63 -10.63
N GLN A 113 -3.57 10.04 -11.89
CA GLN A 113 -2.34 9.81 -12.64
C GLN A 113 -1.12 10.46 -11.96
N TYR A 114 -1.30 11.63 -11.34
CA TYR A 114 -0.25 12.37 -10.64
C TYR A 114 -0.09 11.94 -9.18
N LEU A 115 -1.11 11.30 -8.59
CA LEU A 115 -1.02 10.82 -7.21
C LEU A 115 0.07 9.77 -7.03
N LYS A 116 0.28 8.88 -8.01
CA LYS A 116 1.30 7.84 -7.93
C LYS A 116 2.71 8.42 -7.95
N ASP A 117 2.94 9.42 -8.80
CA ASP A 117 4.23 10.11 -8.89
C ASP A 117 4.49 10.96 -7.64
N LEU A 118 3.48 11.67 -7.15
CA LEU A 118 3.59 12.41 -5.89
C LEU A 118 3.89 11.47 -4.72
N LEU A 119 3.19 10.33 -4.66
CA LEU A 119 3.41 9.31 -3.64
C LEU A 119 4.85 8.77 -3.69
N LYS A 120 5.36 8.50 -4.89
CA LYS A 120 6.77 8.15 -5.11
C LYS A 120 7.69 9.22 -4.53
N GLU A 121 7.49 10.49 -4.86
CA GLU A 121 8.34 11.58 -4.38
C GLU A 121 8.32 11.72 -2.84
N PHE A 122 7.17 11.58 -2.18
CA PHE A 122 7.11 11.54 -0.72
C PHE A 122 7.89 10.36 -0.14
N PHE A 123 7.80 9.18 -0.77
CA PHE A 123 8.61 8.04 -0.35
C PHE A 123 10.09 8.27 -0.56
N LEU A 124 10.52 8.88 -1.67
CA LEU A 124 11.92 9.21 -1.89
C LEU A 124 12.44 10.11 -0.78
N VAL A 125 11.70 11.16 -0.42
CA VAL A 125 12.07 12.04 0.70
C VAL A 125 12.11 11.28 2.03
N LYS A 126 11.21 10.32 2.26
CA LYS A 126 11.30 9.43 3.44
C LYS A 126 12.57 8.56 3.40
N LEU A 127 12.83 7.93 2.26
CA LEU A 127 13.96 7.01 2.07
C LEU A 127 15.32 7.71 2.20
N THR A 128 15.41 8.99 1.82
CA THR A 128 16.62 9.82 2.00
C THR A 128 16.88 10.17 3.47
N GLN A 129 15.89 10.02 4.35
CA GLN A 129 15.94 10.42 5.76
C GLN A 129 16.00 9.23 6.73
N ILE A 130 15.99 7.99 6.21
CA ILE A 130 16.16 6.77 7.00
C ILE A 130 17.51 6.11 6.68
N PRO A 131 18.14 5.43 7.66
CA PRO A 131 19.48 4.85 7.48
C PRO A 131 19.51 3.68 6.49
N GLY A 132 18.35 3.13 6.15
CA GLY A 132 18.20 2.12 5.13
C GLY A 132 16.79 1.55 5.07
N PRO A 133 16.52 0.62 4.14
CA PRO A 133 15.22 0.00 4.02
C PRO A 133 15.06 -1.20 4.95
N TRP A 134 13.80 -1.58 5.15
CA TRP A 134 13.43 -2.89 5.67
C TRP A 134 13.35 -3.88 4.51
N ILE A 135 13.94 -5.06 4.68
CA ILE A 135 13.99 -6.12 3.66
C ILE A 135 13.59 -7.46 4.30
N PRO A 136 12.67 -8.21 3.70
CA PRO A 136 12.39 -9.59 4.06
C PRO A 136 13.56 -10.51 3.67
N THR A 137 14.03 -11.30 4.63
CA THR A 137 15.13 -12.27 4.44
C THR A 137 14.72 -13.66 4.91
N GLN A 138 15.35 -14.69 4.37
CA GLN A 138 15.23 -16.07 4.87
C GLN A 138 16.60 -16.54 5.34
N GLY A 139 16.82 -16.48 6.66
CA GLY A 139 18.16 -16.67 7.22
C GLY A 139 19.09 -15.51 6.83
N GLN A 140 20.18 -15.81 6.13
CA GLN A 140 21.10 -14.80 5.58
C GLN A 140 20.79 -14.42 4.12
N ASN A 141 19.78 -15.04 3.51
CA ASN A 141 19.47 -14.85 2.09
C ASN A 141 18.44 -13.75 1.89
N LEU A 142 18.70 -12.90 0.89
CA LEU A 142 17.76 -11.87 0.44
C LEU A 142 16.64 -12.49 -0.38
N LEU A 143 15.42 -12.06 -0.11
CA LEU A 143 14.28 -12.43 -0.93
C LEU A 143 14.17 -11.43 -2.09
N CYS A 144 14.46 -11.90 -3.30
CA CYS A 144 14.31 -11.13 -4.52
C CYS A 144 12.93 -11.38 -5.14
N VAL A 145 12.39 -10.36 -5.80
CA VAL A 145 11.15 -10.41 -6.55
C VAL A 145 11.44 -10.44 -8.05
N ASP A 146 10.68 -11.23 -8.79
CA ASP A 146 10.75 -11.29 -10.24
C ASP A 146 10.15 -10.00 -10.83
N THR A 147 10.91 -9.32 -11.66
CA THR A 147 10.47 -8.12 -12.36
C THR A 147 9.74 -8.54 -13.64
N GLN A 148 8.79 -7.72 -14.11
CA GLN A 148 8.02 -8.02 -15.33
C GLN A 148 8.87 -8.22 -16.60
N GLN A 149 10.17 -7.92 -16.55
CA GLN A 149 11.13 -8.07 -17.64
C GLN A 149 12.02 -9.33 -17.51
N GLY A 150 11.72 -10.24 -16.58
CA GLY A 150 12.47 -11.48 -16.38
C GLY A 150 13.82 -11.30 -15.65
N GLY A 151 14.01 -10.16 -14.99
CA GLY A 151 15.13 -9.90 -14.08
C GLY A 151 14.71 -9.99 -12.61
N TRP A 152 15.67 -10.09 -11.70
CA TRP A 152 15.43 -10.17 -10.25
C TRP A 152 15.73 -8.85 -9.57
N SER A 153 14.80 -8.32 -8.77
CA SER A 153 14.99 -7.09 -7.98
C SER A 153 14.86 -7.35 -6.49
N VAL A 154 15.46 -6.48 -5.67
CA VAL A 154 15.29 -6.50 -4.22
C VAL A 154 14.03 -5.73 -3.85
N ALA A 155 13.11 -6.38 -3.13
CA ALA A 155 11.95 -5.70 -2.55
C ALA A 155 12.37 -4.97 -1.26
N ILE A 156 12.14 -3.66 -1.22
CA ILE A 156 12.47 -2.79 -0.10
C ILE A 156 11.21 -2.13 0.46
N TYR A 157 11.22 -1.85 1.76
CA TYR A 157 10.09 -1.27 2.49
C TYR A 157 10.54 -0.10 3.34
N ALA A 158 9.71 0.95 3.39
CA ALA A 158 10.00 2.14 4.18
C ALA A 158 9.62 1.99 5.67
N SER A 159 8.97 0.89 6.07
CA SER A 159 8.59 0.59 7.45
C SER A 159 8.64 -0.92 7.73
N ASP A 160 8.89 -1.29 8.99
CA ASP A 160 8.83 -2.68 9.47
C ASP A 160 7.40 -3.24 9.34
N GLU A 161 6.40 -2.40 9.63
CA GLU A 161 4.98 -2.79 9.54
C GLU A 161 4.60 -3.21 8.12
N ASP A 162 4.96 -2.41 7.11
CA ASP A 162 4.68 -2.73 5.70
C ASP A 162 5.42 -4.00 5.27
N ALA A 163 6.69 -4.15 5.66
CA ALA A 163 7.48 -5.33 5.35
C ALA A 163 6.88 -6.61 5.95
N ARG A 164 6.44 -6.56 7.22
CA ARG A 164 5.74 -7.70 7.87
C ARG A 164 4.41 -7.99 7.20
N TYR A 165 3.60 -6.96 6.97
CA TYR A 165 2.29 -7.11 6.35
C TYR A 165 2.39 -7.78 4.98
N MET A 166 3.30 -7.30 4.13
CA MET A 166 3.49 -7.83 2.77
C MET A 166 4.13 -9.22 2.76
N SER A 167 5.03 -9.52 3.69
CA SER A 167 5.60 -10.87 3.84
C SER A 167 4.52 -11.88 4.23
N ASN A 168 3.63 -11.50 5.15
CA ASN A 168 2.49 -12.32 5.55
C ASN A 168 1.49 -12.52 4.39
N GLN A 169 1.18 -11.45 3.65
CA GLN A 169 0.30 -11.52 2.47
C GLN A 169 0.85 -12.46 1.39
N SER A 170 2.17 -12.46 1.21
CA SER A 170 2.87 -13.28 0.23
C SER A 170 3.07 -14.74 0.69
N GLY A 171 2.57 -15.11 1.88
CA GLY A 171 2.72 -16.45 2.44
C GLY A 171 4.11 -16.75 3.00
N ILE A 172 5.00 -15.76 3.08
CA ILE A 172 6.36 -15.88 3.60
C ILE A 172 6.38 -15.57 5.10
N ASN A 173 5.53 -16.28 5.85
CA ASN A 173 5.32 -16.04 7.29
C ASN A 173 6.58 -16.32 8.14
N SER A 174 7.57 -17.01 7.57
CA SER A 174 8.86 -17.31 8.20
C SER A 174 9.98 -16.35 7.80
N ALA A 175 9.71 -15.31 7.01
CA ALA A 175 10.72 -14.31 6.69
C ALA A 175 11.10 -13.51 7.93
N ASN A 176 12.41 -13.32 8.13
CA ASN A 176 12.93 -12.35 9.07
C ASN A 176 12.89 -10.97 8.40
N ILE A 177 12.25 -10.00 9.05
CA ILE A 177 12.28 -8.62 8.58
C ILE A 177 13.47 -7.93 9.21
N MET A 178 14.42 -7.52 8.38
CA MET A 178 15.67 -6.94 8.82
C MET A 178 15.87 -5.56 8.20
N HIS A 179 16.36 -4.64 9.02
CA HIS A 179 16.77 -3.32 8.56
C HIS A 179 18.23 -3.37 8.11
N HIS A 180 18.50 -2.95 6.88
CA HIS A 180 19.85 -2.97 6.31
C HIS A 180 20.24 -1.58 5.86
N SER A 181 21.54 -1.23 5.98
CA SER A 181 22.03 0.03 5.44
C SER A 181 21.91 0.05 3.92
N TRP A 182 21.73 1.24 3.34
CA TRP A 182 21.73 1.39 1.88
C TRP A 182 22.99 0.82 1.22
N GLN A 183 24.16 1.03 1.84
CA GLN A 183 25.42 0.46 1.36
C GLN A 183 25.36 -1.07 1.23
N ALA A 184 24.84 -1.77 2.24
CA ALA A 184 24.70 -3.23 2.19
C ALA A 184 23.77 -3.65 1.04
N VAL A 185 22.68 -2.93 0.82
CA VAL A 185 21.75 -3.19 -0.30
C VAL A 185 22.46 -3.08 -1.65
N PHE A 186 23.28 -2.03 -1.84
CA PHE A 186 24.03 -1.85 -3.08
C PHE A 186 25.11 -2.92 -3.29
N GLU A 187 25.83 -3.27 -2.23
CA GLU A 187 26.85 -4.32 -2.27
C GLU A 187 26.21 -5.66 -2.64
N TRP A 188 25.04 -5.97 -2.10
CA TRP A 188 24.29 -7.16 -2.49
C TRP A 188 23.85 -7.12 -3.95
N CYS A 189 23.24 -6.03 -4.41
CA CYS A 189 22.84 -5.93 -5.80
C CYS A 189 24.04 -6.14 -6.75
N ARG A 190 25.21 -5.58 -6.39
CA ARG A 190 26.46 -5.77 -7.15
C ARG A 190 26.96 -7.21 -7.10
N ASN A 191 27.02 -7.81 -5.92
CA ASN A 191 27.58 -9.16 -5.70
C ASN A 191 26.73 -10.24 -6.38
N TYR A 192 25.40 -10.07 -6.37
CA TYR A 192 24.46 -11.00 -7.00
C TYR A 192 24.11 -10.64 -8.45
N GLN A 193 24.81 -9.65 -9.05
CA GLN A 193 24.58 -9.20 -10.43
C GLN A 193 23.12 -8.81 -10.71
N ILE A 194 22.44 -8.27 -9.70
CA ILE A 194 21.09 -7.74 -9.78
C ILE A 194 21.18 -6.38 -10.46
N ASN A 195 20.92 -6.37 -11.77
CA ASN A 195 20.98 -5.17 -12.60
C ASN A 195 19.67 -4.36 -12.59
N THR A 196 18.59 -4.92 -12.05
CA THR A 196 17.33 -4.18 -11.91
C THR A 196 17.34 -3.37 -10.61
N PRO A 197 16.92 -2.11 -10.63
CA PRO A 197 16.82 -1.30 -9.42
C PRO A 197 15.88 -1.92 -8.38
N PRO A 198 16.08 -1.63 -7.07
CA PRO A 198 15.16 -2.05 -6.03
C PRO A 198 13.73 -1.59 -6.27
N ILE A 199 12.79 -2.42 -5.83
CA ILE A 199 11.36 -2.16 -5.91
C ILE A 199 10.85 -1.78 -4.52
N LEU A 200 10.29 -0.58 -4.41
CA LEU A 200 9.68 -0.07 -3.20
C LEU A 200 8.24 -0.56 -3.05
N HIS A 201 7.98 -1.21 -1.92
CA HIS A 201 6.67 -1.64 -1.46
C HIS A 201 6.24 -0.87 -0.20
N TYR A 202 4.95 -0.56 -0.12
CA TYR A 202 4.38 0.29 0.93
C TYR A 202 2.91 -0.05 1.22
N GLY A 203 2.63 -1.36 1.34
CA GLY A 203 1.30 -1.86 1.69
C GLY A 203 0.23 -1.60 0.63
N LEU A 204 0.62 -1.32 -0.61
CA LEU A 204 -0.25 -1.34 -1.79
C LEU A 204 0.09 -2.53 -2.68
N PRO A 205 -0.87 -3.02 -3.49
CA PRO A 205 -0.59 -4.02 -4.52
C PRO A 205 0.42 -3.53 -5.55
N GLU A 206 0.45 -2.22 -5.83
CA GLU A 206 1.44 -1.62 -6.71
C GLU A 206 2.78 -1.43 -6.00
N ALA A 207 3.84 -1.74 -6.73
CA ALA A 207 5.21 -1.54 -6.32
C ALA A 207 5.86 -0.49 -7.22
N ILE A 208 6.73 0.35 -6.66
CA ILE A 208 7.41 1.41 -7.40
C ILE A 208 8.85 0.97 -7.68
N SER A 209 9.22 0.85 -8.94
CA SER A 209 10.62 0.70 -9.31
C SER A 209 11.35 2.01 -9.03
N LEU A 210 12.43 1.94 -8.26
CA LEU A 210 13.34 3.07 -8.12
C LEU A 210 14.16 3.20 -9.41
N THR A 211 14.47 4.43 -9.83
CA THR A 211 15.39 4.68 -10.94
C THR A 211 16.82 4.86 -10.41
N PRO A 212 17.86 4.78 -11.26
CA PRO A 212 19.21 5.10 -10.82
C PRO A 212 19.33 6.49 -10.18
N GLN A 213 18.59 7.49 -10.69
CA GLN A 213 18.54 8.84 -10.12
C GLN A 213 17.88 8.86 -8.74
N ASP A 214 16.82 8.06 -8.54
CA ASP A 214 16.19 7.92 -7.23
C ASP A 214 17.16 7.31 -6.21
N MET A 215 17.92 6.29 -6.62
CA MET A 215 18.92 5.67 -5.77
C MET A 215 20.04 6.65 -5.41
N GLU A 216 20.49 7.47 -6.37
CA GLU A 216 21.49 8.51 -6.12
C GLU A 216 20.98 9.56 -5.12
N ARG A 217 19.73 10.04 -5.29
CA ARG A 217 19.08 10.95 -4.34
C ARG A 217 19.02 10.36 -2.94
N ILE A 218 18.67 9.09 -2.82
CA ILE A 218 18.63 8.38 -1.54
C ILE A 218 20.03 8.39 -0.91
N VAL A 219 21.06 7.97 -1.63
CA VAL A 219 22.46 7.91 -1.15
C VAL A 219 22.99 9.25 -0.68
N GLN A 220 22.65 10.33 -1.38
CA GLN A 220 23.08 11.69 -1.05
C GLN A 220 22.22 12.33 0.06
N GLY A 221 21.18 11.64 0.50
CA GLY A 221 20.29 12.08 1.56
C GLY A 221 20.95 12.17 2.94
N PRO A 222 20.30 12.84 3.90
CA PRO A 222 20.79 12.92 5.28
C PRO A 222 20.83 11.58 6.03
N MET A 223 20.15 10.54 5.52
CA MET A 223 20.05 9.17 6.07
C MET A 223 19.59 9.08 7.52
N THR A 224 19.12 10.18 8.08
CA THR A 224 18.73 10.34 9.47
C THR A 224 17.66 11.42 9.58
N GLY A 225 16.90 11.38 10.67
CA GLY A 225 15.96 12.45 11.01
C GLY A 225 14.53 12.27 10.50
N TYR A 226 14.19 11.16 9.82
CA TYR A 226 12.78 10.88 9.54
C TYR A 226 12.02 10.63 10.85
N GLN A 227 11.06 11.50 11.15
CA GLN A 227 10.13 11.31 12.25
C GLN A 227 8.73 11.11 11.69
N GLU A 228 8.13 9.97 12.00
CA GLU A 228 6.77 9.69 11.58
C GLU A 228 5.79 10.59 12.34
N PHE A 229 5.02 11.36 11.59
CA PHE A 229 4.04 12.27 12.16
C PHE A 229 2.85 11.49 12.72
N GLN A 230 2.58 11.68 14.01
CA GLN A 230 1.42 11.10 14.65
C GLN A 230 0.18 11.95 14.37
N PRO A 231 -0.95 11.35 13.91
CA PRO A 231 -2.15 12.11 13.60
C PRO A 231 -2.69 12.90 14.80
N VAL A 232 -3.10 14.14 14.57
CA VAL A 232 -3.69 15.03 15.58
C VAL A 232 -5.17 15.24 15.25
N VAL A 233 -6.04 14.99 16.23
CA VAL A 233 -7.48 15.24 16.06
C VAL A 233 -7.80 16.65 16.55
N HIS A 234 -8.43 17.43 15.68
CA HIS A 234 -8.84 18.80 15.96
C HIS A 234 -10.36 18.89 16.16
N PRO A 235 -10.86 19.77 17.05
CA PRO A 235 -12.28 20.03 17.16
C PRO A 235 -12.79 20.71 15.89
N PHE A 236 -13.77 20.11 15.23
CA PHE A 236 -14.37 20.64 14.01
C PHE A 236 -15.26 21.86 14.31
N VAL A 237 -16.12 21.77 15.34
CA VAL A 237 -16.87 22.91 15.88
C VAL A 237 -16.09 23.49 17.05
N ASN A 238 -15.89 24.81 17.07
CA ASN A 238 -15.36 25.46 18.26
C ASN A 238 -16.29 25.14 19.43
N PRO A 239 -15.78 24.62 20.57
CA PRO A 239 -16.62 24.45 21.74
C PRO A 239 -17.21 25.84 22.04
N ILE A 240 -18.54 25.93 22.04
CA ILE A 240 -19.23 27.14 22.50
C ILE A 240 -18.62 27.41 23.88
N PRO A 241 -17.97 28.55 24.12
CA PRO A 241 -17.46 28.86 25.44
C PRO A 241 -18.66 28.76 26.37
N ASP A 242 -18.56 27.85 27.35
CA ASP A 242 -19.61 27.55 28.30
C ASP A 242 -19.93 28.88 29.01
N TYR A 243 -20.93 29.63 28.54
CA TYR A 243 -21.44 30.84 29.19
C TYR A 243 -22.21 30.39 30.43
N LYS A 244 -21.51 29.79 31.38
CA LYS A 244 -21.99 29.62 32.74
C LYS A 244 -21.73 30.92 33.48
N THR A 245 -22.76 31.75 33.46
CA THR A 245 -23.33 32.33 34.68
C THR A 245 -22.32 33.01 35.60
N HIS A 246 -21.83 34.17 35.19
CA HIS A 246 -21.74 35.28 36.13
C HIS A 246 -22.84 36.27 35.75
N GLU A 247 -24.04 36.07 36.32
CA GLU A 247 -24.91 37.22 36.60
C GLU A 247 -24.07 38.18 37.46
N PRO A 248 -23.76 39.39 37.01
CA PRO A 248 -23.28 40.40 37.93
C PRO A 248 -24.43 40.68 38.89
N LYS A 249 -24.28 40.30 40.15
CA LYS A 249 -25.07 40.89 41.23
C LYS A 249 -24.93 42.39 41.10
N VAL A 250 -26.01 43.04 40.69
CA VAL A 250 -26.20 44.47 40.78
C VAL A 250 -26.19 44.82 42.27
N GLU A 251 -25.02 45.09 42.81
CA GLU A 251 -24.87 45.75 44.08
C GLU A 251 -25.17 47.24 43.83
N LYS A 252 -26.35 47.65 44.30
CA LYS A 252 -26.78 49.05 44.30
C LYS A 252 -25.75 49.87 45.10
N ALA A 253 -25.00 50.71 44.42
CA ALA A 253 -24.30 51.84 45.02
C ALA A 253 -24.85 53.13 44.41
N ASP A 254 -25.24 54.05 45.29
CA ASP A 254 -25.83 55.35 45.01
C ASP A 254 -24.91 56.29 44.21
N PRO A 255 -25.47 57.31 43.52
CA PRO A 255 -24.76 58.09 42.52
C PRO A 255 -23.92 59.20 43.16
N VAL A 256 -22.61 59.19 42.92
CA VAL A 256 -21.77 60.37 43.13
C VAL A 256 -21.49 61.03 41.79
N ILE A 257 -22.15 62.17 41.62
CA ILE A 257 -21.89 63.21 40.63
C ILE A 257 -20.46 63.72 40.80
N GLN A 258 -19.63 63.68 39.74
CA GLN A 258 -18.69 64.76 39.45
C GLN A 258 -18.20 64.79 38.00
N LYS A 259 -18.05 66.03 37.54
CA LYS A 259 -17.93 66.56 36.17
C LYS A 259 -16.63 66.19 35.43
N PRO A 260 -16.61 66.39 34.09
CA PRO A 260 -15.44 66.18 33.25
C PRO A 260 -14.47 67.35 33.32
N LYS A 261 -13.17 67.06 33.12
CA LYS A 261 -12.16 68.05 32.77
C LYS A 261 -11.36 67.56 31.57
N SER A 262 -11.45 68.33 30.52
CA SER A 262 -10.75 68.25 29.24
C SER A 262 -9.39 68.97 29.28
N GLU A 263 -8.63 68.79 28.19
CA GLU A 263 -7.41 69.51 27.75
C GLU A 263 -6.10 69.04 28.42
N GLU A 264 -4.95 68.91 27.74
CA GLU A 264 -4.53 69.25 26.38
C GLU A 264 -3.15 68.58 26.10
N SER A 265 -2.81 68.40 24.81
CA SER A 265 -1.48 68.60 24.17
C SER A 265 -0.20 68.05 24.86
N THR A 266 0.68 67.29 24.19
CA THR A 266 1.69 67.86 23.26
C THR A 266 2.35 66.77 22.40
N LEU A 267 2.66 67.15 21.15
CA LEU A 267 3.46 66.48 20.11
C LEU A 267 4.87 66.04 20.56
N GLU A 268 5.43 65.01 19.91
CA GLU A 268 6.51 65.17 18.90
C GLU A 268 7.04 63.85 18.27
N LYS A 269 7.17 63.91 16.94
CA LYS A 269 8.25 63.42 16.05
C LYS A 269 8.38 61.93 15.63
N THR A 270 7.90 61.75 14.41
CA THR A 270 8.31 60.95 13.22
C THR A 270 9.74 60.38 13.05
N ASN A 271 9.74 59.14 12.49
CA ASN A 271 10.60 58.52 11.43
C ASN A 271 11.97 57.86 11.79
N PRO A 272 12.51 56.93 10.95
CA PRO A 272 11.88 55.77 10.26
C PRO A 272 12.75 54.47 10.22
N VAL A 273 12.13 53.35 9.81
CA VAL A 273 12.62 52.19 9.01
C VAL A 273 14.02 51.58 9.23
N SER A 274 14.09 50.26 9.42
CA SER A 274 15.12 49.36 8.82
C SER A 274 14.70 47.88 8.81
N LEU A 275 14.87 47.22 7.66
CA LEU A 275 14.74 45.78 7.40
C LEU A 275 15.93 44.98 7.96
N PRO A 276 15.79 43.68 8.31
CA PRO A 276 16.95 42.82 8.56
C PRO A 276 17.49 42.21 7.25
N GLN A 277 18.76 42.51 6.96
CA GLN A 277 19.54 41.91 5.88
C GLN A 277 20.26 40.62 6.32
N VAL A 278 20.36 39.75 5.33
CA VAL A 278 21.10 38.48 5.21
C VAL A 278 22.58 38.62 5.57
N SER A 279 23.17 37.58 6.17
CA SER A 279 24.63 37.40 6.21
C SER A 279 25.02 35.92 6.15
N GLN A 280 25.90 35.61 5.18
CA GLN A 280 26.85 34.50 5.12
C GLN A 280 28.11 35.05 4.41
N PRO A 281 29.27 34.36 4.42
CA PRO A 281 29.81 33.41 5.39
C PRO A 281 31.24 33.78 5.86
N ILE A 282 31.72 33.08 6.89
CA ILE A 282 33.09 33.16 7.39
C ILE A 282 33.90 32.02 6.76
N ASN A 283 35.05 32.36 6.18
CA ASN A 283 36.20 31.47 5.99
C ASN A 283 37.20 31.81 7.11
N PRO A 284 37.93 30.84 7.70
CA PRO A 284 39.31 30.71 7.24
C PRO A 284 39.90 29.29 7.30
N ASP A 285 40.84 29.12 6.39
CA ASP A 285 41.94 28.17 6.32
C ASP A 285 42.88 28.15 7.54
N LYS A 286 43.63 27.03 7.61
CA LYS A 286 44.92 26.76 8.28
C LYS A 286 44.93 26.36 9.77
N LEU A 287 45.27 25.08 9.97
CA LEU A 287 46.44 24.70 10.78
C LEU A 287 46.99 23.34 10.34
N ASP A 288 48.30 23.37 10.06
CA ASP A 288 49.20 22.25 9.77
C ASP A 288 49.11 21.10 10.80
N VAL A 289 49.49 19.88 10.38
CA VAL A 289 50.65 19.15 10.95
C VAL A 289 50.96 17.91 10.09
N LYS A 290 52.25 17.78 9.79
CA LYS A 290 52.97 16.69 9.10
C LYS A 290 52.86 15.33 9.79
N ASN A 291 52.90 14.23 9.05
CA ASN A 291 54.10 13.39 8.87
C ASN A 291 53.80 12.08 8.12
N GLU A 292 54.83 11.65 7.39
CA GLU A 292 54.94 10.50 6.50
C GLU A 292 55.05 9.15 7.25
N ASP A 293 54.65 8.10 6.51
CA ASP A 293 55.30 6.79 6.33
C ASP A 293 55.88 5.99 7.52
N LEU A 294 55.36 4.77 7.72
CA LEU A 294 56.03 3.48 7.42
C LEU A 294 55.43 2.30 8.22
N SER A 295 55.12 1.24 7.48
CA SER A 295 55.46 -0.18 7.71
C SER A 295 55.45 -0.74 9.14
N THR A 296 54.60 -1.74 9.41
CA THR A 296 54.98 -3.17 9.66
C THR A 296 53.84 -3.95 10.34
N SER A 297 53.55 -5.14 9.80
CA SER A 297 53.03 -6.31 10.55
C SER A 297 54.24 -6.97 11.24
N PRO A 298 54.15 -7.77 12.34
CA PRO A 298 53.28 -8.95 12.41
C PRO A 298 52.79 -9.40 13.83
N GLU A 299 51.94 -10.45 13.79
CA GLU A 299 51.85 -11.62 14.69
C GLU A 299 51.65 -11.51 16.22
N ALA A 300 50.54 -12.16 16.63
CA ALA A 300 50.48 -13.28 17.58
C ALA A 300 50.07 -13.05 19.06
N LEU A 301 49.18 -13.97 19.45
CA LEU A 301 49.01 -14.64 20.75
C LEU A 301 48.12 -14.02 21.86
N ASN A 302 47.23 -14.91 22.28
CA ASN A 302 46.83 -15.24 23.66
C ASN A 302 45.48 -14.75 24.21
N ASP A 303 44.60 -15.74 24.37
CA ASP A 303 44.09 -16.22 25.67
C ASP A 303 43.48 -15.18 26.62
N ASN A 304 42.15 -15.23 26.78
CA ASN A 304 41.54 -16.00 27.87
C ASN A 304 40.05 -15.67 27.99
N SER A 305 39.24 -16.73 27.96
CA SER A 305 37.97 -16.76 28.69
C SER A 305 38.25 -16.71 30.20
N PRO A 306 37.30 -16.26 31.03
CA PRO A 306 36.67 -17.30 31.83
C PRO A 306 35.15 -17.17 31.95
N GLN A 307 34.57 -18.37 32.02
CA GLN A 307 33.28 -18.69 32.58
C GLN A 307 33.00 -17.93 33.88
N ASN A 308 31.75 -17.54 34.09
CA ASN A 308 31.17 -17.71 35.42
C ASN A 308 29.69 -18.09 35.37
N ASN A 309 29.42 -19.21 36.01
CA ASN A 309 28.14 -19.74 36.42
C ASN A 309 27.39 -18.74 37.31
N THR A 310 26.06 -18.67 37.19
CA THR A 310 25.21 -18.81 38.37
C THR A 310 23.82 -19.36 38.01
N LYS A 311 23.41 -20.35 38.81
CA LYS A 311 22.15 -21.08 38.75
C LYS A 311 20.99 -20.28 39.37
N SER A 312 19.79 -20.74 38.99
CA SER A 312 18.56 -20.89 39.79
C SER A 312 17.83 -19.66 40.31
N ASN A 313 16.57 -19.50 39.86
CA ASN A 313 15.46 -19.74 40.78
C ASN A 313 14.16 -20.14 40.06
N GLN A 314 13.59 -21.24 40.54
CA GLN A 314 12.24 -21.72 40.26
C GLN A 314 11.23 -20.79 40.96
N ASN A 315 10.07 -20.57 40.34
CA ASN A 315 8.83 -20.42 41.09
C ASN A 315 7.65 -20.93 40.25
N GLN A 316 7.04 -21.99 40.77
CA GLN A 316 5.75 -22.54 40.37
C GLN A 316 4.63 -21.67 40.95
N ALA A 317 3.56 -21.46 40.19
CA ALA A 317 2.23 -21.18 40.75
C ALA A 317 1.17 -21.76 39.81
N ASN A 318 0.28 -22.56 40.40
CA ASN A 318 -0.75 -23.38 39.79
C ASN A 318 -1.87 -22.58 39.07
N PRO A 319 -2.58 -23.21 38.12
CA PRO A 319 -3.78 -22.67 37.49
C PRO A 319 -5.04 -22.95 38.33
N VAL A 320 -5.93 -21.95 38.42
CA VAL A 320 -7.27 -22.06 39.01
C VAL A 320 -8.27 -22.44 37.91
N GLN A 321 -8.93 -23.60 38.09
CA GLN A 321 -10.19 -23.94 37.43
C GLN A 321 -11.35 -23.12 38.00
N PRO A 322 -12.45 -22.98 37.25
CA PRO A 322 -13.71 -23.44 37.82
C PRO A 322 -14.56 -24.28 36.85
N GLN A 323 -14.85 -25.49 37.33
CA GLN A 323 -16.13 -26.17 37.41
C GLN A 323 -17.25 -25.89 36.38
N SER A 324 -17.59 -27.00 35.72
CA SER A 324 -18.87 -27.36 35.12
C SER A 324 -20.07 -27.25 36.08
N ASN A 325 -21.22 -26.83 35.55
CA ASN A 325 -22.45 -27.62 35.74
C ASN A 325 -23.52 -27.34 34.64
N PRO A 326 -24.43 -28.32 34.40
CA PRO A 326 -25.28 -28.40 33.22
C PRO A 326 -26.74 -27.97 33.45
N ASN A 327 -27.50 -27.93 32.34
CA ASN A 327 -28.96 -28.09 32.19
C ASN A 327 -29.77 -26.92 31.58
N SER A 328 -30.24 -27.23 30.35
CA SER A 328 -31.63 -27.16 29.88
C SER A 328 -32.30 -25.82 29.58
N LEU A 329 -32.52 -25.63 28.26
CA LEU A 329 -33.82 -25.38 27.62
C LEU A 329 -34.76 -24.36 28.28
N ARG A 330 -34.91 -23.20 27.62
CA ARG A 330 -36.23 -22.64 27.32
C ARG A 330 -36.16 -21.66 26.15
N SER A 331 -36.78 -22.07 25.05
CA SER A 331 -37.10 -21.20 23.91
C SER A 331 -38.13 -20.16 24.35
N PHE A 332 -37.81 -18.88 24.17
CA PHE A 332 -38.82 -17.84 24.01
C PHE A 332 -38.69 -17.26 22.60
N ARG A 333 -39.70 -17.56 21.78
CA ARG A 333 -39.99 -16.84 20.54
C ARG A 333 -40.27 -15.38 20.91
N GLN A 334 -39.60 -14.44 20.28
CA GLN A 334 -40.14 -13.09 20.09
C GLN A 334 -40.48 -12.88 18.61
N PRO A 335 -41.65 -12.28 18.30
CA PRO A 335 -42.12 -12.11 16.94
C PRO A 335 -41.54 -10.84 16.30
N GLY A 336 -41.15 -10.98 15.03
CA GLY A 336 -41.23 -9.95 13.98
C GLY A 336 -40.80 -8.54 14.32
N THR A 337 -39.53 -8.24 14.04
CA THR A 337 -39.13 -6.89 13.61
C THR A 337 -38.53 -7.02 12.21
N ASP A 338 -39.28 -6.59 11.21
CA ASP A 338 -38.78 -6.34 9.87
C ASP A 338 -37.62 -5.33 9.99
N ILE A 339 -36.39 -5.81 9.80
CA ILE A 339 -35.22 -4.95 9.70
C ILE A 339 -35.30 -4.28 8.33
N TYR A 340 -35.96 -3.13 8.28
CA TYR A 340 -35.72 -2.16 7.22
C TYR A 340 -34.27 -1.68 7.36
N LEU A 341 -33.39 -2.23 6.51
CA LEU A 341 -32.09 -1.66 6.23
C LEU A 341 -32.31 -0.29 5.57
N VAL A 342 -32.48 0.74 6.40
CA VAL A 342 -32.40 2.13 5.95
C VAL A 342 -31.01 2.31 5.33
N PRO A 343 -30.89 2.77 4.07
CA PRO A 343 -29.59 3.06 3.48
C PRO A 343 -28.86 4.06 4.36
N LYS A 344 -27.67 3.70 4.85
CA LYS A 344 -26.81 4.60 5.62
C LYS A 344 -26.60 5.88 4.80
N PRO A 345 -26.83 7.07 5.34
CA PRO A 345 -26.56 8.31 4.63
C PRO A 345 -25.06 8.39 4.34
N GLN A 346 -24.69 8.42 3.06
CA GLN A 346 -23.38 8.92 2.65
C GLN A 346 -23.51 10.44 2.57
N ILE A 347 -22.78 11.16 3.42
CA ILE A 347 -22.74 12.62 3.37
C ILE A 347 -21.81 13.01 2.23
N THR A 348 -22.33 13.08 1.02
CA THR A 348 -21.67 13.79 -0.09
C THR A 348 -21.85 15.28 0.13
N MET A 349 -20.76 16.05 0.16
CA MET A 349 -20.86 17.49 0.00
C MET A 349 -21.29 17.77 -1.44
N ASP A 350 -22.46 18.37 -1.62
CA ASP A 350 -22.88 18.83 -2.94
C ASP A 350 -22.15 20.15 -3.23
N ILE A 351 -21.05 20.04 -3.97
CA ILE A 351 -20.20 21.20 -4.35
C ILE A 351 -20.84 21.98 -5.52
N ALA A 352 -22.04 21.58 -5.96
CA ALA A 352 -22.77 22.22 -7.04
C ALA A 352 -23.20 23.67 -6.75
N ASP A 353 -23.24 24.08 -5.47
CA ASP A 353 -23.64 25.44 -5.07
C ASP A 353 -22.47 26.44 -5.05
N TRP A 354 -21.27 26.01 -5.46
CA TRP A 354 -20.13 26.91 -5.60
C TRP A 354 -20.04 27.42 -7.04
N PRO A 355 -19.66 28.68 -7.27
CA PRO A 355 -19.54 29.23 -8.62
C PRO A 355 -18.37 28.54 -9.31
N ILE A 356 -18.65 27.49 -10.06
CA ILE A 356 -17.67 26.76 -10.86
C ILE A 356 -17.92 27.08 -12.33
N ASP A 357 -17.46 28.27 -12.75
CA ASP A 357 -17.50 28.67 -14.15
C ASP A 357 -16.20 28.34 -14.90
N ASP A 358 -15.20 27.73 -14.26
CA ASP A 358 -13.96 27.40 -14.94
C ASP A 358 -13.31 26.08 -14.49
N PHE A 359 -13.53 25.04 -15.30
CA PHE A 359 -12.83 23.75 -15.25
C PHE A 359 -11.71 23.67 -16.30
N SER A 360 -11.18 24.80 -16.79
CA SER A 360 -10.15 24.84 -17.84
C SER A 360 -8.88 24.04 -17.50
N THR A 361 -8.53 23.88 -16.22
CA THR A 361 -7.34 23.14 -15.79
C THR A 361 -7.38 21.63 -16.07
N GLU A 362 -8.56 21.02 -16.30
CA GLU A 362 -8.65 19.61 -16.75
C GLU A 362 -8.38 19.46 -18.26
N LYS A 363 -8.52 20.51 -19.07
CA LYS A 363 -8.37 20.45 -20.54
C LYS A 363 -6.96 20.80 -21.03
N ASP A 364 -6.17 21.52 -20.24
CA ASP A 364 -4.91 22.09 -20.72
C ASP A 364 -3.65 21.27 -20.38
N THR A 365 -3.78 20.05 -19.85
CA THR A 365 -2.63 19.14 -19.66
C THR A 365 -2.32 18.26 -20.88
N ILE A 366 -2.42 18.84 -22.09
CA ILE A 366 -1.94 18.21 -23.33
C ILE A 366 -0.58 18.82 -23.68
N ILE A 367 0.50 18.14 -23.30
CA ILE A 367 1.86 18.41 -23.80
C ILE A 367 2.24 17.26 -24.77
N PRO A 368 2.82 17.56 -25.95
CA PRO A 368 2.97 16.60 -27.04
C PRO A 368 4.09 15.58 -26.81
N LEU A 369 3.85 14.33 -27.20
CA LEU A 369 4.86 13.27 -27.32
C LEU A 369 5.93 13.66 -28.35
N SER A 370 7.15 13.89 -27.90
CA SER A 370 8.35 13.83 -28.73
C SER A 370 8.81 12.36 -28.86
N ASN A 371 8.75 11.84 -30.09
CA ASN A 371 9.27 10.53 -30.48
C ASN A 371 10.77 10.38 -30.17
N PRO A 372 11.22 9.27 -29.57
CA PRO A 372 12.62 8.87 -29.64
C PRO A 372 12.88 8.07 -30.93
N LEU A 373 13.94 8.47 -31.62
CA LEU A 373 14.52 7.83 -32.79
C LEU A 373 14.87 6.36 -32.53
N ILE A 374 14.38 5.50 -33.41
CA ILE A 374 14.72 4.08 -33.53
C ILE A 374 16.20 3.97 -33.91
N GLN A 375 17.05 3.45 -33.02
CA GLN A 375 18.36 2.91 -33.38
C GLN A 375 18.27 1.37 -33.43
N LYS A 376 18.78 0.86 -34.55
CA LYS A 376 18.79 -0.54 -34.98
C LYS A 376 19.94 -1.29 -34.27
N PRO A 377 19.74 -2.46 -33.64
CA PRO A 377 20.86 -3.25 -33.12
C PRO A 377 21.60 -4.00 -34.23
N LEU A 378 22.94 -4.00 -34.14
CA LEU A 378 23.84 -4.88 -34.90
C LEU A 378 23.83 -6.31 -34.31
N PRO A 379 24.10 -7.35 -35.12
CA PRO A 379 24.07 -8.75 -34.69
C PRO A 379 25.32 -9.13 -33.89
N ILE A 380 25.11 -9.78 -32.74
CA ILE A 380 26.17 -10.38 -31.92
C ILE A 380 26.36 -11.84 -32.35
N ASN A 381 27.62 -12.18 -32.63
CA ASN A 381 28.08 -13.52 -32.99
C ASN A 381 27.83 -14.54 -31.87
N THR A 382 27.22 -15.65 -32.24
CA THR A 382 27.11 -16.91 -31.49
C THR A 382 28.47 -17.58 -31.34
N VAL A 383 28.84 -17.92 -30.11
CA VAL A 383 29.90 -18.89 -29.80
C VAL A 383 29.33 -19.90 -28.81
N ASP A 384 29.37 -21.18 -29.21
CA ASP A 384 29.03 -22.35 -28.41
C ASP A 384 29.91 -22.49 -27.16
N PRO A 385 29.39 -23.16 -26.11
CA PRO A 385 30.22 -24.14 -25.45
C PRO A 385 29.53 -25.51 -25.24
N ALA A 386 30.34 -26.55 -25.46
CA ALA A 386 30.08 -27.96 -25.25
C ALA A 386 30.03 -28.33 -23.74
N PRO A 387 29.56 -29.56 -23.39
CA PRO A 387 29.02 -29.87 -22.07
C PRO A 387 30.06 -30.44 -21.10
N VAL A 388 29.88 -30.18 -19.80
CA VAL A 388 30.63 -30.88 -18.74
C VAL A 388 29.67 -31.38 -17.65
N ASN A 389 29.79 -32.69 -17.42
CA ASN A 389 29.20 -33.49 -16.36
C ASN A 389 29.65 -33.03 -14.96
N GLN A 390 28.76 -33.12 -13.96
CA GLN A 390 28.81 -34.10 -12.85
C GLN A 390 27.91 -33.66 -11.69
N ALA A 391 27.06 -34.60 -11.25
CA ALA A 391 26.20 -34.49 -10.08
C ALA A 391 26.96 -34.81 -8.78
N PRO A 392 26.48 -34.31 -7.63
CA PRO A 392 26.62 -35.02 -6.37
C PRO A 392 25.27 -35.42 -5.75
N LYS A 393 25.32 -36.62 -5.18
CA LYS A 393 24.29 -37.47 -4.59
C LYS A 393 23.42 -36.80 -3.51
N GLU A 394 22.13 -37.06 -3.64
CA GLU A 394 21.03 -36.70 -2.74
C GLU A 394 20.90 -37.72 -1.59
N TYR A 395 20.73 -37.23 -0.36
CA TYR A 395 20.34 -38.04 0.81
C TYR A 395 18.82 -38.15 0.87
N LYS A 396 18.29 -39.38 0.75
CA LYS A 396 16.85 -39.67 0.88
C LYS A 396 16.46 -39.89 2.35
N ASN A 397 15.46 -39.13 2.80
CA ASN A 397 14.54 -39.52 3.88
C ASN A 397 13.12 -39.57 3.26
N PRO A 398 12.21 -40.45 3.71
CA PRO A 398 11.08 -40.89 2.89
C PRO A 398 9.93 -39.89 2.86
N GLU A 399 9.64 -39.37 1.66
CA GLU A 399 8.40 -38.64 1.36
C GLU A 399 7.19 -39.58 1.18
N PRO A 400 5.97 -39.07 1.42
CA PRO A 400 4.73 -39.80 1.17
C PRO A 400 4.61 -40.13 -0.32
N LYS A 401 4.25 -41.37 -0.65
CA LYS A 401 4.11 -41.84 -2.04
C LYS A 401 3.18 -40.93 -2.85
N GLU A 402 3.76 -40.20 -3.79
CA GLU A 402 3.02 -39.55 -4.87
C GLU A 402 2.43 -40.60 -5.83
N PRO A 403 1.18 -40.44 -6.28
CA PRO A 403 0.58 -41.33 -7.26
C PRO A 403 1.19 -41.10 -8.66
N THR A 404 1.96 -42.06 -9.16
CA THR A 404 2.63 -42.02 -10.47
C THR A 404 1.84 -42.77 -11.57
N GLN A 405 0.52 -42.64 -11.59
CA GLN A 405 -0.32 -43.20 -12.65
C GLN A 405 -1.13 -42.10 -13.33
N ASP A 406 -1.28 -42.23 -14.65
CA ASP A 406 -1.88 -41.26 -15.57
C ASP A 406 -3.16 -40.59 -15.00
N GLU A 407 -3.01 -39.38 -14.44
CA GLU A 407 -4.03 -38.66 -13.65
C GLU A 407 -5.23 -38.16 -14.50
N ASN A 408 -5.25 -38.37 -15.82
CA ASN A 408 -6.32 -37.85 -16.70
C ASN A 408 -6.63 -38.78 -17.89
N PRO A 409 -7.14 -40.01 -17.69
CA PRO A 409 -7.54 -40.88 -18.80
C PRO A 409 -8.73 -40.26 -19.56
N GLY A 410 -8.54 -39.99 -20.86
CA GLY A 410 -9.59 -39.47 -21.75
C GLY A 410 -9.64 -37.95 -21.92
N VAL A 411 -8.65 -37.20 -21.40
CA VAL A 411 -8.48 -35.77 -21.69
C VAL A 411 -7.63 -35.60 -22.95
N ASP A 412 -7.99 -34.63 -23.80
CA ASP A 412 -7.22 -34.25 -25.00
C ASP A 412 -5.73 -34.03 -24.62
N PRO A 413 -4.76 -34.65 -25.35
CA PRO A 413 -3.34 -34.51 -25.07
C PRO A 413 -2.87 -33.06 -24.89
N ASP A 414 -3.38 -32.11 -25.67
CA ASP A 414 -3.02 -30.69 -25.56
C ASP A 414 -3.52 -30.08 -24.23
N ILE A 415 -4.72 -30.47 -23.79
CA ILE A 415 -5.23 -30.02 -22.49
C ILE A 415 -4.40 -30.62 -21.36
N LYS A 416 -4.03 -31.91 -21.49
CA LYS A 416 -3.20 -32.60 -20.50
C LYS A 416 -1.82 -31.96 -20.37
N GLU A 417 -1.18 -31.63 -21.48
CA GLU A 417 0.11 -30.93 -21.52
C GLU A 417 0.02 -29.56 -20.86
N ASN A 418 -1.01 -28.77 -21.19
CA ASN A 418 -1.17 -27.44 -20.59
C ASN A 418 -1.51 -27.51 -19.08
N LEU A 419 -2.27 -28.51 -18.63
CA LEU A 419 -2.51 -28.74 -17.20
C LEU A 419 -1.25 -29.18 -16.47
N GLN A 420 -0.40 -29.98 -17.11
CA GLN A 420 0.93 -30.34 -16.58
C GLN A 420 1.85 -29.13 -16.52
N ARG A 421 1.84 -28.26 -17.54
CA ARG A 421 2.57 -27.00 -17.53
C ARG A 421 2.09 -26.10 -16.40
N LEU A 422 0.78 -26.01 -16.15
CA LEU A 422 0.25 -25.29 -15.00
C LEU A 422 0.72 -25.91 -13.67
N LYS A 423 0.65 -27.24 -13.54
CA LYS A 423 1.15 -27.99 -12.36
C LYS A 423 2.64 -27.74 -12.13
N GLN A 424 3.44 -27.74 -13.19
CA GLN A 424 4.86 -27.42 -13.12
C GLN A 424 5.07 -25.98 -12.67
N GLN A 425 4.37 -25.01 -13.28
CA GLN A 425 4.51 -23.59 -12.92
C GLN A 425 4.15 -23.33 -11.45
N ILE A 426 3.12 -23.97 -10.89
CA ILE A 426 2.78 -23.82 -9.46
C ILE A 426 3.80 -24.52 -8.55
N SER A 427 4.34 -25.68 -8.95
CA SER A 427 5.34 -26.42 -8.16
C SER A 427 6.72 -25.77 -8.20
N THR A 428 7.15 -25.23 -9.35
CA THR A 428 8.41 -24.48 -9.47
C THR A 428 8.29 -23.06 -8.96
N GLY A 429 7.06 -22.52 -8.93
CA GLY A 429 6.76 -21.12 -8.66
C GLY A 429 6.31 -20.83 -7.24
N ALA A 430 6.80 -21.57 -6.23
CA ALA A 430 6.58 -21.26 -4.82
C ALA A 430 7.02 -19.81 -4.51
N GLY A 431 6.08 -18.86 -4.62
CA GLY A 431 6.16 -17.52 -4.06
C GLY A 431 6.12 -16.30 -4.99
N VAL A 432 6.45 -16.34 -6.30
CA VAL A 432 6.80 -15.05 -6.97
C VAL A 432 6.19 -14.73 -8.35
N ASN A 433 5.81 -15.69 -9.21
CA ASN A 433 5.36 -15.33 -10.58
C ASN A 433 3.87 -15.63 -10.88
N SER A 434 2.95 -14.88 -10.25
CA SER A 434 1.52 -14.94 -10.59
C SER A 434 1.23 -14.56 -12.04
N TRP A 435 2.11 -13.83 -12.72
CA TRP A 435 1.97 -13.49 -14.14
C TRP A 435 2.17 -14.71 -15.04
N ALA A 436 3.19 -15.54 -14.78
CA ALA A 436 3.45 -16.78 -15.50
C ALA A 436 2.28 -17.76 -15.35
N VAL A 437 1.76 -17.90 -14.11
CA VAL A 437 0.56 -18.67 -13.84
C VAL A 437 -0.63 -18.12 -14.64
N CYS A 438 -0.85 -16.81 -14.64
CA CYS A 438 -1.91 -16.19 -15.42
C CYS A 438 -1.74 -16.36 -16.95
N ASN A 439 -0.51 -16.35 -17.47
CA ASN A 439 -0.25 -16.62 -18.88
C ASN A 439 -0.67 -18.05 -19.25
N VAL A 440 -0.28 -19.04 -18.44
CA VAL A 440 -0.71 -20.43 -18.65
C VAL A 440 -2.23 -20.57 -18.50
N LEU A 441 -2.85 -19.88 -17.53
CA LEU A 441 -4.31 -19.85 -17.37
C LEU A 441 -5.04 -19.22 -18.56
N ALA A 442 -4.41 -18.27 -19.27
CA ALA A 442 -4.95 -17.67 -20.49
C ALA A 442 -4.81 -18.58 -21.71
N GLU A 443 -3.77 -19.41 -21.75
CA GLU A 443 -3.53 -20.40 -22.82
C GLU A 443 -4.41 -21.65 -22.67
N LEU A 444 -4.78 -22.00 -21.44
CA LEU A 444 -5.62 -23.17 -21.15
C LEU A 444 -6.99 -23.06 -21.79
N ARG A 445 -7.36 -24.05 -22.62
CA ARG A 445 -8.70 -24.15 -23.23
C ARG A 445 -9.76 -24.67 -22.26
N LYS A 446 -9.37 -25.61 -21.39
CA LYS A 446 -10.24 -26.17 -20.35
C LYS A 446 -9.51 -26.35 -19.04
N ILE A 447 -10.26 -26.31 -17.94
CA ILE A 447 -9.74 -26.51 -16.59
C ILE A 447 -10.74 -27.27 -15.72
N TRP A 448 -10.26 -28.02 -14.73
CA TRP A 448 -11.12 -28.70 -13.78
C TRP A 448 -11.68 -27.71 -12.77
N VAL A 449 -12.98 -27.81 -12.51
CA VAL A 449 -13.72 -27.06 -11.49
C VAL A 449 -14.71 -27.97 -10.77
N ILE A 450 -15.31 -27.50 -9.68
CA ILE A 450 -16.36 -28.21 -8.96
C ILE A 450 -17.73 -27.69 -9.38
N THR A 451 -18.63 -28.60 -9.74
CA THR A 451 -19.99 -28.28 -10.18
C THR A 451 -21.03 -29.12 -9.46
N THR A 452 -22.29 -28.69 -9.49
CA THR A 452 -23.44 -29.54 -9.13
C THR A 452 -23.81 -30.48 -10.28
N ASN A 453 -24.65 -31.49 -10.01
CA ASN A 453 -25.24 -32.35 -11.05
C ASN A 453 -25.98 -31.58 -12.16
N GLN A 454 -26.39 -30.34 -11.90
CA GLN A 454 -27.02 -29.44 -12.88
C GLN A 454 -26.00 -28.62 -13.69
N LYS A 455 -24.70 -28.93 -13.60
CA LYS A 455 -23.58 -28.19 -14.22
C LYS A 455 -23.46 -26.74 -13.73
N GLY A 456 -24.03 -26.43 -12.57
CA GLY A 456 -23.87 -25.14 -11.91
C GLY A 456 -22.52 -25.08 -11.20
N LEU A 457 -21.70 -24.08 -11.51
CA LEU A 457 -20.42 -23.87 -10.80
C LEU A 457 -20.67 -23.52 -9.34
N VAL A 458 -19.96 -24.17 -8.43
CA VAL A 458 -20.12 -24.01 -6.99
C VAL A 458 -18.97 -23.18 -6.42
N ILE A 459 -19.31 -22.15 -5.66
CA ILE A 459 -18.35 -21.38 -4.86
C ILE A 459 -18.34 -22.00 -3.46
N LEU A 460 -17.23 -22.62 -3.06
CA LEU A 460 -17.10 -23.29 -1.76
C LEU A 460 -16.50 -22.39 -0.68
N ALA A 461 -15.92 -21.25 -1.06
CA ALA A 461 -15.32 -20.29 -0.13
C ALA A 461 -15.54 -18.83 -0.55
N GLN A 462 -15.42 -17.93 0.42
CA GLN A 462 -15.41 -16.49 0.20
C GLN A 462 -14.23 -15.88 0.96
N GLU A 463 -13.54 -14.92 0.35
CA GLU A 463 -12.43 -14.19 0.95
C GLU A 463 -12.75 -12.70 0.89
N ASN A 464 -12.79 -12.00 2.03
CA ASN A 464 -13.12 -10.56 2.08
C ASN A 464 -14.42 -10.16 1.36
N LYS A 465 -15.45 -11.03 1.39
CA LYS A 465 -16.74 -10.90 0.67
C LYS A 465 -16.66 -11.15 -0.85
N TYR A 466 -15.49 -11.44 -1.39
CA TYR A 466 -15.32 -11.85 -2.78
C TYR A 466 -15.48 -13.36 -2.93
N PRO A 467 -16.12 -13.84 -4.01
CA PRO A 467 -16.24 -15.27 -4.27
C PRO A 467 -14.85 -15.85 -4.61
N VAL A 468 -14.55 -17.02 -4.04
CA VAL A 468 -13.37 -17.80 -4.43
C VAL A 468 -13.73 -18.72 -5.59
N ILE A 469 -12.95 -18.67 -6.66
CA ILE A 469 -13.02 -19.66 -7.74
C ILE A 469 -11.94 -20.70 -7.51
N ASP A 470 -12.38 -21.93 -7.28
CA ASP A 470 -11.52 -23.10 -7.18
C ASP A 470 -11.34 -23.74 -8.57
N ILE A 471 -10.11 -23.72 -9.06
CA ILE A 471 -9.69 -24.41 -10.27
C ILE A 471 -8.63 -25.48 -9.94
N PHE A 472 -8.55 -26.52 -10.76
CA PHE A 472 -7.72 -27.68 -10.46
C PHE A 472 -6.94 -28.15 -11.69
N THR A 473 -5.71 -28.62 -11.45
CA THR A 473 -4.86 -29.22 -12.49
C THR A 473 -5.24 -30.67 -12.79
N SER A 474 -6.00 -31.33 -11.90
CA SER A 474 -6.47 -32.70 -12.10
C SER A 474 -7.83 -32.94 -11.44
N LYS A 475 -8.48 -34.04 -11.84
CA LYS A 475 -9.77 -34.46 -11.28
C LYS A 475 -9.64 -34.85 -9.80
N GLU A 476 -8.52 -35.47 -9.44
CA GLU A 476 -8.21 -35.96 -8.10
C GLU A 476 -8.12 -34.80 -7.11
N TYR A 477 -7.46 -33.70 -7.47
CA TYR A 477 -7.42 -32.52 -6.60
C TYR A 477 -8.81 -31.93 -6.33
N ALA A 478 -9.66 -31.86 -7.36
CA ALA A 478 -11.04 -31.42 -7.20
C ALA A 478 -11.84 -32.37 -6.30
N GLN A 479 -11.68 -33.69 -6.49
CA GLN A 479 -12.37 -34.71 -5.69
C GLN A 479 -11.92 -34.65 -4.22
N ASN A 480 -10.62 -34.50 -3.97
CA ASN A 480 -10.07 -34.37 -2.62
C ASN A 480 -10.68 -33.17 -1.87
N LEU A 481 -10.88 -32.03 -2.54
CA LEU A 481 -11.55 -30.88 -1.91
C LEU A 481 -13.03 -31.16 -1.65
N ILE A 482 -13.74 -31.80 -2.58
CA ILE A 482 -15.14 -32.22 -2.40
C ILE A 482 -15.27 -33.13 -1.16
N ASP A 483 -14.41 -34.13 -1.03
CA ASP A 483 -14.47 -35.09 0.07
C ASP A 483 -14.19 -34.42 1.42
N LYS A 484 -13.20 -33.51 1.47
CA LYS A 484 -12.90 -32.68 2.65
C LYS A 484 -14.07 -31.80 3.05
N GLU A 485 -14.70 -31.13 2.09
CA GLU A 485 -15.84 -30.24 2.38
C GLU A 485 -17.11 -31.03 2.74
N ARG A 486 -17.35 -32.19 2.14
CA ARG A 486 -18.47 -33.08 2.51
C ARG A 486 -18.29 -33.67 3.90
N ALA A 487 -17.06 -34.00 4.31
CA ALA A 487 -16.77 -34.43 5.67
C ALA A 487 -17.08 -33.33 6.71
N ARG A 488 -16.85 -32.05 6.35
CA ARG A 488 -17.19 -30.90 7.19
C ARG A 488 -18.67 -30.54 7.17
N LYS A 489 -19.31 -30.69 6.01
CA LYS A 489 -20.71 -30.30 5.74
C LYS A 489 -21.42 -31.43 4.99
N PRO A 490 -21.96 -32.44 5.71
CA PRO A 490 -22.64 -33.57 5.10
C PRO A 490 -23.85 -33.18 4.23
N GLU A 491 -24.45 -32.01 4.49
CA GLU A 491 -25.63 -31.49 3.78
C GLU A 491 -25.32 -30.86 2.41
N LEU A 492 -24.05 -30.82 1.98
CA LEU A 492 -23.70 -30.26 0.68
C LEU A 492 -24.42 -31.01 -0.46
N PRO A 493 -24.90 -30.29 -1.49
CA PRO A 493 -25.49 -30.93 -2.66
C PRO A 493 -24.48 -31.87 -3.32
N PRO A 494 -24.91 -32.82 -4.17
CA PRO A 494 -23.99 -33.66 -4.92
C PRO A 494 -23.08 -32.80 -5.81
N LEU A 495 -21.79 -32.82 -5.47
CA LEU A 495 -20.72 -32.12 -6.16
C LEU A 495 -19.92 -33.12 -7.01
N VAL A 496 -19.52 -32.69 -8.20
CA VAL A 496 -18.70 -33.47 -9.12
C VAL A 496 -17.59 -32.61 -9.74
N PRO A 497 -16.36 -33.15 -9.86
CA PRO A 497 -15.34 -32.54 -10.69
C PRO A 497 -15.78 -32.50 -12.16
N GLN A 498 -15.66 -31.35 -12.81
CA GLN A 498 -16.00 -31.19 -14.21
C GLN A 498 -14.93 -30.38 -14.94
N LEU A 499 -14.53 -30.85 -16.12
CA LEU A 499 -13.66 -30.12 -17.03
C LEU A 499 -14.50 -29.12 -17.84
N VAL A 500 -14.24 -27.82 -17.67
CA VAL A 500 -15.03 -26.73 -18.29
C VAL A 500 -14.18 -25.82 -19.16
N GLU A 501 -14.80 -25.14 -20.12
CA GLU A 501 -14.13 -24.12 -20.94
C GLU A 501 -13.77 -22.88 -20.10
N THR A 502 -12.48 -22.53 -20.11
CA THR A 502 -11.91 -21.41 -19.35
C THR A 502 -12.50 -20.06 -19.77
N ASN A 503 -12.71 -19.83 -21.08
CA ASN A 503 -13.23 -18.55 -21.58
C ASN A 503 -14.66 -18.27 -21.06
N LYS A 504 -15.53 -19.29 -21.01
CA LYS A 504 -16.87 -19.17 -20.41
C LYS A 504 -16.81 -18.97 -18.90
N LEU A 505 -15.90 -19.69 -18.24
CA LEU A 505 -15.65 -19.55 -16.81
C LEU A 505 -15.24 -18.12 -16.46
N TYR A 506 -14.18 -17.60 -17.06
CA TYR A 506 -13.61 -16.28 -16.75
C TYR A 506 -14.63 -15.15 -17.00
N ARG A 507 -15.34 -15.17 -18.13
CA ARG A 507 -16.38 -14.17 -18.43
C ARG A 507 -17.53 -14.18 -17.43
N LYS A 508 -17.90 -15.35 -16.89
CA LYS A 508 -18.97 -15.46 -15.88
C LYS A 508 -18.61 -14.72 -14.58
N PHE A 509 -17.32 -14.61 -14.29
CA PHE A 509 -16.83 -14.03 -13.04
C PHE A 509 -16.13 -12.68 -13.15
N GLU A 510 -15.90 -12.18 -14.38
CA GLU A 510 -15.28 -10.87 -14.65
C GLU A 510 -15.89 -9.72 -13.81
N ARG A 511 -17.22 -9.70 -13.64
CA ARG A 511 -17.92 -8.64 -12.89
C ARG A 511 -17.92 -8.82 -11.37
N LYS A 512 -17.36 -9.91 -10.86
CA LYS A 512 -17.44 -10.29 -9.44
C LYS A 512 -16.11 -10.18 -8.69
N ASN A 513 -15.03 -9.81 -9.38
CA ASN A 513 -13.67 -9.70 -8.85
C ASN A 513 -13.29 -10.87 -7.90
N PRO A 514 -13.27 -12.11 -8.41
CA PRO A 514 -13.03 -13.30 -7.60
C PRO A 514 -11.56 -13.46 -7.22
N ALA A 515 -11.30 -14.06 -6.06
CA ALA A 515 -10.00 -14.66 -5.80
C ALA A 515 -9.88 -16.00 -6.53
N ILE A 516 -8.73 -16.28 -7.15
CA ILE A 516 -8.49 -17.54 -7.88
C ILE A 516 -7.54 -18.41 -7.06
N TYR A 517 -8.00 -19.61 -6.71
CA TYR A 517 -7.18 -20.65 -6.08
C TYR A 517 -7.02 -21.84 -7.02
N ILE A 518 -5.80 -22.36 -7.07
CA ILE A 518 -5.41 -23.54 -7.83
C ILE A 518 -5.11 -24.65 -6.82
N ASN A 519 -5.76 -25.81 -6.98
CA ASN A 519 -5.53 -26.99 -6.14
C ASN A 519 -5.68 -26.71 -4.63
N ARG A 520 -6.67 -25.90 -4.24
CA ARG A 520 -6.91 -25.54 -2.83
C ARG A 520 -7.04 -26.78 -1.93
N SER A 521 -6.46 -26.69 -0.73
CA SER A 521 -6.35 -27.77 0.25
C SER A 521 -5.52 -28.98 -0.22
N SER A 522 -4.53 -28.76 -1.09
CA SER A 522 -3.51 -29.77 -1.46
C SER A 522 -2.11 -29.29 -1.10
N SER A 523 -1.10 -30.17 -1.21
CA SER A 523 0.32 -29.80 -1.01
C SER A 523 0.85 -28.82 -2.07
N VAL A 524 0.16 -28.70 -3.20
CA VAL A 524 0.47 -27.81 -4.32
C VAL A 524 -0.57 -26.70 -4.47
N GLU A 525 -1.17 -26.28 -3.36
CA GLU A 525 -2.10 -25.15 -3.34
C GLU A 525 -1.39 -23.87 -3.78
N TYR A 526 -2.03 -23.12 -4.69
CA TYR A 526 -1.54 -21.85 -5.17
C TYR A 526 -2.66 -20.82 -5.24
N ARG A 527 -2.49 -19.69 -4.55
CA ARG A 527 -3.38 -18.53 -4.65
C ARG A 527 -2.79 -17.53 -5.64
N VAL A 528 -3.56 -17.13 -6.64
CA VAL A 528 -3.10 -16.11 -7.60
C VAL A 528 -3.03 -14.75 -6.88
N GLY A 529 -1.83 -14.17 -6.77
CA GLY A 529 -1.54 -12.99 -5.95
C GLY A 529 -1.81 -11.63 -6.59
N LEU A 530 -2.30 -11.59 -7.83
CA LEU A 530 -2.69 -10.34 -8.49
C LEU A 530 -3.99 -9.81 -7.87
N GLY A 531 -4.07 -8.50 -7.59
CA GLY A 531 -5.24 -7.89 -6.95
C GLY A 531 -6.58 -8.17 -7.65
N ASP A 532 -6.57 -8.22 -8.99
CA ASP A 532 -7.64 -8.82 -9.81
C ASP A 532 -7.00 -9.56 -11.01
N PRO A 533 -6.90 -10.90 -10.98
CA PRO A 533 -6.21 -11.65 -12.03
C PRO A 533 -7.04 -11.78 -13.33
N LEU A 534 -8.38 -11.66 -13.26
CA LEU A 534 -9.24 -11.95 -14.41
C LEU A 534 -9.11 -10.96 -15.57
N PRO A 535 -9.04 -9.63 -15.37
CA PRO A 535 -8.83 -8.67 -16.44
C PRO A 535 -7.59 -8.98 -17.28
N TYR A 536 -6.48 -9.34 -16.61
CA TYR A 536 -5.25 -9.70 -17.31
C TYR A 536 -5.40 -11.01 -18.09
N ILE A 537 -5.94 -12.07 -17.46
CA ILE A 537 -6.17 -13.36 -18.14
C ILE A 537 -7.06 -13.15 -19.37
N LEU A 538 -8.16 -12.40 -19.24
CA LEU A 538 -9.07 -12.12 -20.35
C LEU A 538 -8.43 -11.26 -21.44
N GLN A 539 -7.58 -10.29 -21.08
CA GLN A 539 -6.81 -9.52 -22.05
C GLN A 539 -5.87 -10.43 -22.84
N ARG A 540 -5.17 -11.35 -22.18
CA ARG A 540 -4.27 -12.31 -22.83
C ARG A 540 -5.03 -13.30 -23.72
N VAL A 541 -6.16 -13.83 -23.27
CA VAL A 541 -7.06 -14.66 -24.09
C VAL A 541 -7.45 -13.94 -25.39
N ARG A 542 -7.73 -12.63 -25.33
CA ARG A 542 -8.06 -11.84 -26.54
C ARG A 542 -6.86 -11.60 -27.46
N GLN A 543 -5.64 -11.59 -26.93
CA GLN A 543 -4.40 -11.45 -27.70
C GLN A 543 -4.03 -12.76 -28.42
N ILE A 544 -4.23 -13.90 -27.75
CA ILE A 544 -3.93 -15.24 -28.29
C ILE A 544 -4.98 -15.68 -29.31
N GLY A 545 -6.25 -15.27 -29.12
CA GLY A 545 -7.35 -15.62 -30.01
C GLY A 545 -7.46 -14.80 -31.31
N LYS A 546 -6.47 -13.94 -31.59
CA LYS A 546 -6.27 -13.25 -32.89
C LYS A 546 -5.07 -13.86 -33.57
#